data_AF-A0A4W3HPG1-F1
#
_entry.id   AF-A0A4W3HPG1-F1
#
_cell.length_a   1.000
_cell.length_b   1.000
_cell.length_c   1.000
_cell.angle_alpha   90.00
_cell.angle_beta   90.00
_cell.angle_gamma   90.00
#
_symmetry.space_group_name_H-M   'P 1'
#
loop_
_entity.id
_entity.type
_entity.pdbx_description
1 polymer ?
#
loop_
_entity_poly.entity_id
_entity_poly.type
_entity_poly.pdbx_seq_one_letter_code
_entity_poly.pdbx_strand_id
1 'polypeptide(L)'
;DREFRAEYRLVVTAADAGIPPLTGTGIITIVVDDLNDNNPLFDLNVDPVTVGEDVPIGTNVVTINAVDPDTGENGQISYSMEGGGSSFSINMINGEIITASALDRETQANYTLTIIA
;
A
#
# COMPACT_ATOMS: atom_id res chain seq x y z
N ASP A 1 -18.39 2.92 5.36
CA ASP A 1 -17.24 2.66 4.50
C ASP A 1 -16.52 3.97 4.29
N ARG A 2 -15.36 4.11 4.94
CA ARG A 2 -14.60 5.37 4.92
C ARG A 2 -13.90 5.53 3.57
N GLU A 3 -13.49 4.40 3.00
CA GLU A 3 -12.84 4.19 1.71
C GLU A 3 -13.71 4.75 0.57
N PHE A 4 -15.03 4.66 0.72
CA PHE A 4 -15.99 5.33 -0.16
C PHE A 4 -16.27 6.79 0.26
N ARG A 5 -16.40 7.06 1.57
CA ARG A 5 -16.73 8.40 2.08
C ARG A 5 -16.27 8.63 3.52
N ALA A 6 -15.27 9.49 3.68
CA ALA A 6 -14.69 9.84 4.97
C ALA A 6 -15.49 10.88 5.79
N GLU A 7 -16.38 11.67 5.16
CA GLU A 7 -17.10 12.75 5.86
C GLU A 7 -18.54 12.95 5.37
N TYR A 8 -19.42 13.27 6.31
CA TYR A 8 -20.79 13.75 6.05
C TYR A 8 -21.00 15.11 6.70
N ARG A 9 -21.61 16.03 5.95
CA ARG A 9 -21.98 17.37 6.45
C ARG A 9 -23.50 17.51 6.38
N LEU A 10 -24.13 17.64 7.54
CA LEU A 10 -25.57 17.78 7.67
C LEU A 10 -25.91 19.21 8.10
N VAL A 11 -26.85 19.83 7.38
CA VAL A 11 -27.43 21.11 7.79
C VAL A 11 -28.64 20.82 8.64
N VAL A 12 -28.59 21.24 9.90
CA VAL A 12 -29.73 21.14 10.83
C VAL A 12 -30.40 22.50 10.95
N THR A 13 -31.73 22.52 10.92
CA THR A 13 -32.52 23.74 11.10
C THR A 13 -33.38 23.56 12.35
N ALA A 14 -33.26 24.49 13.29
CA ALA A 14 -34.15 24.60 14.43
C ALA A 14 -35.14 25.73 14.18
N ALA A 15 -36.41 25.50 14.47
CA ALA A 15 -37.47 26.49 14.40
C ALA A 15 -38.10 26.65 15.78
N ASP A 16 -38.40 27.89 16.18
CA ASP A 16 -39.22 28.14 17.37
C ASP A 16 -40.72 27.93 17.08
N ALA A 17 -41.54 27.99 18.12
CA ALA A 17 -43.01 27.87 18.02
C ALA A 17 -43.72 29.23 17.81
N GLY A 18 -42.99 30.25 17.37
CA GLY A 18 -43.54 31.57 17.10
C GLY A 18 -44.50 31.60 15.91
N ILE A 19 -45.27 32.68 15.78
CA ILE A 19 -46.12 32.96 14.61
C ILE A 19 -45.77 34.36 14.10
N PRO A 20 -44.96 34.50 13.02
CA PRO A 20 -44.29 33.42 12.28
C PRO A 20 -43.10 32.82 13.06
N PRO A 21 -42.69 31.58 12.75
CA PRO A 21 -41.56 30.94 13.41
C PRO A 21 -40.22 31.57 12.98
N LEU A 22 -39.31 31.73 13.92
CA LEU A 22 -37.91 32.07 13.63
C LEU A 22 -37.10 30.78 13.50
N THR A 23 -36.18 30.76 12.53
CA THR A 23 -35.33 29.60 12.27
C THR A 23 -33.85 29.92 12.44
N GLY A 24 -33.09 29.01 13.05
CA GLY A 24 -31.63 29.02 13.06
C GLY A 24 -31.07 27.77 12.40
N THR A 25 -29.94 27.88 11.71
CA THR A 25 -29.27 26.76 11.04
C THR A 25 -27.91 26.47 11.68
N GLY A 26 -27.56 25.20 11.81
CA GLY A 26 -26.24 24.72 12.22
C GLY A 26 -25.72 23.67 11.25
N ILE A 27 -24.40 23.45 11.24
CA ILE A 27 -23.77 22.37 10.47
C ILE A 27 -23.21 21.35 11.45
N ILE A 28 -23.55 20.08 11.23
CA ILE A 28 -22.96 18.93 11.91
C ILE A 28 -22.01 18.26 10.92
N THR A 29 -20.74 18.13 11.30
CA THR A 29 -19.75 17.36 10.56
C THR A 29 -19.58 16.01 11.25
N ILE A 30 -19.79 14.94 10.50
CA ILE A 30 -19.54 13.56 10.94
C ILE A 30 -18.30 13.09 10.19
N VAL A 31 -17.25 12.78 10.94
CA VAL A 31 -16.03 12.16 10.43
C VAL A 31 -16.15 10.66 10.65
N VAL A 32 -15.87 9.88 9.63
CA VAL A 32 -15.86 8.41 9.70
C VAL A 32 -14.45 7.97 10.07
N ASP A 33 -14.32 7.31 11.21
CA ASP A 33 -13.04 6.72 11.62
C ASP A 33 -12.66 5.56 10.70
N ASP A 34 -11.35 5.44 10.49
CA ASP A 34 -10.73 4.39 9.69
C ASP A 34 -10.55 3.10 10.48
N LEU A 35 -10.75 1.97 9.81
CA LEU A 35 -10.42 0.64 10.31
C LEU A 35 -9.44 0.01 9.33
N ASN A 36 -8.53 -0.81 9.83
CA ASN A 36 -7.69 -1.65 8.96
C ASN A 36 -8.53 -2.84 8.48
N ASP A 37 -9.30 -2.62 7.41
CA ASP A 37 -10.21 -3.61 6.83
C ASP A 37 -9.89 -3.94 5.37
N ASN A 38 -8.86 -3.32 4.80
CA ASN A 38 -8.28 -3.70 3.52
C ASN A 38 -6.95 -4.45 3.74
N ASN A 39 -6.51 -5.15 2.70
CA ASN A 39 -5.19 -5.77 2.69
C ASN A 39 -4.41 -5.20 1.50
N PRO A 40 -3.07 -5.13 1.58
CA PRO A 40 -2.26 -4.64 0.48
C PRO A 40 -2.46 -5.46 -0.79
N LEU A 41 -2.64 -4.77 -1.91
CA LEU A 41 -2.80 -5.38 -3.23
C LEU A 41 -1.61 -5.03 -4.13
N PHE A 42 -0.90 -6.05 -4.59
CA PHE A 42 0.19 -5.91 -5.57
C PHE A 42 -0.32 -5.55 -6.96
N ASP A 43 0.49 -4.82 -7.73
CA ASP A 43 0.29 -4.71 -9.17
C ASP A 43 0.55 -6.07 -9.83
N LEU A 44 -0.47 -6.64 -10.49
CA LEU A 44 -0.47 -8.02 -10.98
C LEU A 44 0.37 -8.23 -12.26
N ASN A 45 1.03 -7.19 -12.77
CA ASN A 45 1.75 -7.22 -14.05
C ASN A 45 3.28 -7.33 -13.87
N VAL A 46 3.74 -8.28 -13.04
CA VAL A 46 5.18 -8.56 -12.95
C VAL A 46 5.54 -9.63 -13.98
N ASP A 47 6.08 -9.20 -15.12
CA ASP A 47 6.67 -10.13 -16.08
C ASP A 47 7.91 -10.83 -15.48
N PRO A 48 8.26 -12.04 -15.94
CA PRO A 48 9.51 -12.67 -15.57
C PRO A 48 10.70 -11.74 -15.82
N VAL A 49 11.49 -11.50 -14.78
CA VAL A 49 12.65 -10.59 -14.84
C VAL A 49 13.91 -11.38 -15.19
N THR A 50 14.70 -10.85 -16.12
CA THR A 50 16.01 -11.41 -16.47
C THR A 50 17.12 -10.50 -15.95
N VAL A 51 18.11 -11.08 -15.28
CA VAL A 51 19.29 -10.38 -14.75
C VAL A 51 20.55 -11.08 -15.25
N GLY A 52 21.58 -10.30 -15.63
CA GLY A 52 22.88 -10.83 -16.00
C GLY A 52 23.63 -11.37 -14.78
N GLU A 53 24.41 -12.43 -14.92
CA GLU A 53 25.19 -12.98 -13.80
C GLU A 53 26.41 -12.11 -13.44
N ASP A 54 26.89 -11.33 -14.40
CA ASP A 54 28.04 -10.43 -14.32
C ASP A 54 27.70 -9.06 -13.73
N VAL A 55 26.44 -8.83 -13.34
CA VAL A 55 26.03 -7.56 -12.76
C VAL A 55 26.67 -7.35 -11.39
N PRO A 56 27.04 -6.11 -11.03
CA PRO A 56 27.55 -5.80 -9.70
C PRO A 56 26.54 -6.14 -8.59
N ILE A 57 27.07 -6.41 -7.39
CA ILE A 57 26.25 -6.48 -6.16
C ILE A 57 25.61 -5.11 -5.92
N GLY A 58 24.32 -5.11 -5.54
CA GLY A 58 23.52 -3.91 -5.35
C GLY A 58 22.81 -3.43 -6.62
N THR A 59 22.81 -4.23 -7.69
CA THR A 59 22.07 -3.92 -8.92
C THR A 59 20.57 -4.09 -8.67
N ASN A 60 19.78 -3.07 -9.01
CA ASN A 60 18.32 -3.15 -9.00
C ASN A 60 17.85 -4.16 -10.04
N VAL A 61 17.06 -5.14 -9.59
CA VAL A 61 16.48 -6.20 -10.42
C VAL A 61 15.07 -5.83 -10.81
N VAL A 62 14.24 -5.48 -9.83
CA VAL A 62 12.86 -5.06 -10.01
C VAL A 62 12.40 -4.28 -8.79
N THR A 63 11.43 -3.38 -8.97
CA THR A 63 10.75 -2.70 -7.86
C THR A 63 9.29 -3.11 -7.88
N ILE A 64 8.84 -3.69 -6.78
CA ILE A 64 7.46 -4.15 -6.59
C ILE A 64 6.68 -3.08 -5.84
N ASN A 65 5.41 -2.92 -6.16
CA ASN A 65 4.53 -2.00 -5.47
C ASN A 65 3.21 -2.69 -5.10
N ALA A 66 2.81 -2.51 -3.84
CA ALA A 66 1.47 -2.83 -3.35
C ALA A 66 0.77 -1.55 -2.90
N VAL A 67 -0.56 -1.57 -2.88
CA VAL A 67 -1.40 -0.46 -2.46
C VAL A 67 -2.43 -0.94 -1.46
N ASP A 68 -2.59 -0.19 -0.38
CA ASP A 68 -3.63 -0.37 0.62
C ASP A 68 -4.43 0.95 0.72
N PRO A 69 -5.76 0.93 0.52
CA PRO A 69 -6.60 2.13 0.54
C PRO A 69 -6.87 2.70 1.94
N ASP A 70 -6.47 1.98 3.01
CA ASP A 70 -6.63 2.45 4.38
C ASP A 70 -5.73 3.67 4.64
N THR A 71 -5.99 4.41 5.74
CA THR A 71 -5.25 5.65 6.03
C THR A 71 -4.28 5.56 7.18
N GLY A 72 -3.28 6.44 7.13
CA GLY A 72 -2.28 6.55 8.18
C GLY A 72 -1.48 5.26 8.31
N GLU A 73 -1.36 4.73 9.52
CA GLU A 73 -0.64 3.49 9.79
C GLU A 73 -1.36 2.25 9.22
N ASN A 74 -2.68 2.30 9.04
CA ASN A 74 -3.45 1.16 8.52
C ASN A 74 -3.09 0.86 7.06
N GLY A 75 -2.87 1.91 6.26
CA GLY A 75 -2.42 1.78 4.86
C GLY A 75 -0.89 1.73 4.70
N GLN A 76 -0.13 1.64 5.79
CA GLN A 76 1.33 1.56 5.71
C GLN A 76 1.78 0.14 5.41
N ILE A 77 2.50 -0.02 4.29
CA ILE A 77 2.94 -1.32 3.79
C ILE A 77 4.41 -1.57 4.16
N SER A 78 4.72 -2.82 4.52
CA SER A 78 6.10 -3.29 4.72
C SER A 78 6.36 -4.54 3.90
N TYR A 79 7.35 -4.48 3.01
CA TYR A 79 7.68 -5.59 2.13
C TYR A 79 8.62 -6.60 2.79
N SER A 80 8.38 -7.88 2.52
CA SER A 80 9.30 -8.97 2.82
C SER A 80 9.36 -9.96 1.67
N MET A 81 10.40 -10.79 1.67
CA MET A 81 10.68 -11.73 0.59
C MET A 81 11.07 -13.08 1.17
N GLU A 82 10.49 -14.12 0.57
CA GLU A 82 10.94 -15.50 0.72
C GLU A 82 11.51 -16.00 -0.62
N GLY A 83 12.49 -16.90 -0.55
CA GLY A 83 13.27 -17.31 -1.72
C GLY A 83 14.48 -16.40 -1.97
N GLY A 84 15.26 -16.67 -3.02
CA GLY A 84 16.46 -15.89 -3.35
C GLY A 84 17.69 -16.12 -2.46
N GLY A 85 17.50 -16.63 -1.24
CA GLY A 85 18.59 -16.92 -0.30
C GLY A 85 19.41 -15.68 0.01
N SER A 86 20.74 -15.79 -0.04
CA SER A 86 21.65 -14.64 0.09
C SER A 86 21.89 -13.88 -1.23
N SER A 87 21.24 -14.30 -2.32
CA SER A 87 21.51 -13.77 -3.67
C SER A 87 20.75 -12.49 -3.96
N PHE A 88 19.61 -12.28 -3.29
CA PHE A 88 18.76 -11.10 -3.43
C PHE A 88 18.33 -10.56 -2.07
N SER A 89 18.04 -9.27 -2.02
CA SER A 89 17.41 -8.64 -0.87
C SER A 89 16.31 -7.70 -1.33
N ILE A 90 15.30 -7.50 -0.47
CA ILE A 90 14.24 -6.53 -0.68
C ILE A 90 14.33 -5.41 0.34
N ASN A 91 14.12 -4.19 -0.12
CA ASN A 91 13.94 -3.05 0.76
C ASN A 91 12.49 -3.01 1.27
N MET A 92 12.34 -3.10 2.60
CA MET A 92 11.04 -3.19 3.27
C MET A 92 10.12 -1.97 3.06
N ILE A 93 10.66 -0.82 2.67
CA ILE A 93 9.90 0.43 2.57
C ILE A 93 9.39 0.68 1.15
N ASN A 94 10.23 0.42 0.14
CA ASN A 94 9.93 0.80 -1.25
C ASN A 94 9.79 -0.40 -2.20
N GLY A 95 9.90 -1.63 -1.71
CA GLY A 95 9.73 -2.85 -2.51
C GLY A 95 10.85 -3.07 -3.54
N GLU A 96 11.99 -2.37 -3.41
CA GLU A 96 13.14 -2.52 -4.30
C GLU A 96 13.85 -3.84 -4.04
N ILE A 97 14.00 -4.66 -5.07
CA ILE A 97 14.75 -5.92 -5.04
C ILE A 97 16.10 -5.70 -5.73
N ILE A 98 17.18 -6.02 -5.02
CA ILE A 98 18.56 -5.87 -5.51
C ILE A 98 19.33 -7.19 -5.42
N THR A 99 20.43 -7.29 -6.18
CA THR A 99 21.43 -8.36 -5.99
C THR A 99 22.18 -8.17 -4.66
N ALA A 100 22.25 -9.22 -3.86
CA ALA A 100 22.93 -9.22 -2.55
C ALA A 100 24.24 -10.04 -2.55
N SER A 101 24.44 -10.89 -3.57
CA SER A 101 25.70 -11.58 -3.83
C SER A 101 26.00 -11.66 -5.33
N ALA A 102 27.20 -12.13 -5.68
CA ALA A 102 27.47 -12.52 -7.07
C ALA A 102 26.52 -13.63 -7.50
N LEU A 103 26.06 -13.56 -8.74
CA LEU A 103 25.20 -14.56 -9.36
C LEU A 103 26.05 -15.45 -10.26
N ASP A 104 25.61 -16.70 -10.43
CA ASP A 104 26.24 -17.66 -11.32
C ASP A 104 25.14 -18.56 -11.87
N ARG A 105 24.89 -18.43 -13.18
CA ARG A 105 23.82 -19.16 -13.86
C ARG A 105 24.10 -20.65 -13.89
N GLU A 106 25.37 -21.06 -13.98
CA GLU A 106 25.73 -22.48 -13.97
C GLU A 106 25.45 -23.13 -12.61
N THR A 107 25.57 -22.37 -11.52
CA THR A 107 25.16 -22.81 -10.17
C THR A 107 23.65 -22.76 -9.99
N GLN A 108 23.00 -21.66 -10.37
CA GLN A 108 21.55 -21.49 -10.27
C GLN A 108 21.00 -20.57 -11.36
N ALA A 109 20.33 -21.16 -12.36
CA ALA A 109 19.80 -20.42 -13.50
C ALA A 109 18.47 -19.70 -13.24
N ASN A 110 17.70 -20.13 -12.22
CA ASN A 110 16.38 -19.58 -11.93
C ASN A 110 16.18 -19.38 -10.43
N TYR A 111 15.51 -18.28 -10.08
CA TYR A 111 15.12 -17.95 -8.72
C TYR A 111 13.61 -17.70 -8.68
N THR A 112 12.94 -18.32 -7.71
CA THR A 112 11.54 -18.00 -7.38
C THR A 112 11.56 -17.17 -6.12
N LEU A 113 11.05 -15.94 -6.23
CA LEU A 113 10.92 -15.00 -5.12
C LEU A 113 9.43 -14.81 -4.82
N THR A 114 9.04 -15.07 -3.58
CA THR A 114 7.68 -14.83 -3.08
C THR A 114 7.70 -13.55 -2.27
N ILE A 115 6.95 -12.54 -2.69
CA ILE A 115 6.89 -11.25 -2.00
C ILE A 115 5.63 -11.18 -1.16
N ILE A 116 5.77 -10.66 0.06
CA ILE A 116 4.67 -10.46 1.01
C ILE A 116 4.67 -8.97 1.40
N ALA A 117 3.49 -8.37 1.41
CA ALA A 117 3.23 -6.98 1.77
C ALA A 117 2.13 -6.93 2.84
#